data_AF-A0A086A3C1-F1
#
_entry.id   AF-A0A086A3C1-F1
#
_cell.length_a   1.000
_cell.length_b   1.000
_cell.length_c   1.000
_cell.angle_alpha   90.00
_cell.angle_beta   90.00
_cell.angle_gamma   90.00
#
_symmetry.space_group_name_H-M   'P 1'
#
loop_
_entity.id
_entity.type
_entity.pdbx_description
1 polymer ?
#
loop_
_entity_poly.entity_id
_entity_poly.type
_entity_poly.pdbx_seq_one_letter_code
_entity_poly.pdbx_strand_id
1 'polypeptide(L)'
;MNKNFIEEQFERFKAPWKNSAFNYYFYWIIIGFGGIGIWLTIYEESNKSNLDVTVISKCIATTAIAIISASLVDLNLSFNLKNVPSLIINSIAFFGISIFLLILSFNVTGSYSLIAAVPGYLIALLIWVLANSDNGKLSDESYFNQMTDKVKEMKNAVNDL
;
A
#
# COMPACT_ATOMS: atom_id res chain seq x y z
N MET A 1 -9.94 -20.43 17.62
CA MET A 1 -8.62 -20.14 18.21
C MET A 1 -8.40 -18.63 18.12
N ASN A 2 -8.19 -17.93 19.24
CA ASN A 2 -7.88 -16.49 19.21
C ASN A 2 -6.49 -16.34 18.59
N LYS A 3 -6.44 -15.80 17.37
CA LYS A 3 -5.18 -15.49 16.68
C LYS A 3 -4.49 -14.37 17.44
N ASN A 4 -3.19 -14.54 17.70
CA ASN A 4 -2.41 -13.44 18.26
C ASN A 4 -2.20 -12.35 17.19
N PHE A 5 -1.75 -11.16 17.60
CA PHE A 5 -1.60 -10.01 16.71
C PHE A 5 -0.65 -10.31 15.53
N ILE A 6 0.45 -11.05 15.76
CA ILE A 6 1.43 -11.37 14.72
C ILE A 6 0.84 -12.32 13.68
N GLU A 7 0.12 -13.35 14.10
CA GLU A 7 -0.62 -14.26 13.22
C GLU A 7 -1.65 -13.50 12.38
N GLU A 8 -2.38 -12.55 12.98
CA GLU A 8 -3.33 -11.70 12.26
C GLU A 8 -2.62 -10.86 11.19
N GLN A 9 -1.49 -10.21 11.50
CA GLN A 9 -0.76 -9.42 10.50
C GLN A 9 -0.17 -10.29 9.40
N PHE A 10 0.34 -11.48 9.73
CA PHE A 10 0.89 -12.40 8.74
C PHE A 10 -0.19 -12.92 7.78
N GLU A 11 -1.38 -13.22 8.28
CA GLU A 11 -2.50 -13.60 7.42
C GLU A 11 -2.98 -12.46 6.54
N ARG A 12 -3.11 -11.25 7.10
CA ARG A 12 -3.48 -10.03 6.35
C ARG A 12 -2.44 -9.72 5.28
N PHE A 13 -1.16 -9.99 5.53
CA PHE A 13 -0.14 -9.88 4.51
C PHE A 13 -0.29 -10.96 3.43
N LYS A 14 -0.53 -12.22 3.77
CA LYS A 14 -0.47 -13.34 2.82
C LYS A 14 -1.74 -13.53 1.99
N ALA A 15 -2.92 -13.33 2.59
CA ALA A 15 -4.21 -13.60 1.96
C ALA A 15 -4.45 -12.85 0.64
N PRO A 16 -4.12 -11.55 0.50
CA PRO A 16 -4.51 -10.75 -0.66
C PRO A 16 -3.83 -11.18 -1.95
N TRP A 17 -2.59 -11.68 -1.86
CA TRP A 17 -1.79 -12.10 -3.01
C TRP A 17 -2.37 -13.28 -3.81
N LYS A 18 -3.38 -13.96 -3.26
CA LYS A 18 -4.12 -15.00 -3.99
C LYS A 18 -5.09 -14.41 -5.03
N ASN A 19 -5.51 -13.17 -4.87
CA ASN A 19 -6.41 -12.49 -5.80
C ASN A 19 -5.63 -11.83 -6.92
N SER A 20 -6.00 -12.11 -8.16
CA SER A 20 -5.35 -11.53 -9.33
C SER A 20 -5.60 -10.02 -9.40
N ALA A 21 -6.83 -9.58 -9.10
CA ALA A 21 -7.18 -8.15 -9.05
C ALA A 21 -6.28 -7.37 -8.08
N PHE A 22 -6.04 -7.91 -6.88
CA PHE A 22 -5.13 -7.31 -5.90
C PHE A 22 -3.71 -7.17 -6.47
N ASN A 23 -3.17 -8.23 -7.08
CA ASN A 23 -1.83 -8.23 -7.66
C ASN A 23 -1.69 -7.18 -8.77
N TYR A 24 -2.64 -7.14 -9.71
CA TYR A 24 -2.62 -6.14 -10.79
C TYR A 24 -2.71 -4.73 -10.25
N TYR A 25 -3.61 -4.47 -9.30
CA TYR A 25 -3.76 -3.16 -8.69
C TYR A 25 -2.46 -2.74 -7.96
N PHE A 26 -1.85 -3.63 -7.20
CA PHE A 26 -0.61 -3.35 -6.49
C PHE A 26 0.55 -3.00 -7.43
N TYR A 27 0.84 -3.83 -8.44
CA TYR A 27 1.98 -3.59 -9.31
C TYR A 27 1.77 -2.41 -10.28
N TRP A 28 0.60 -2.33 -10.93
CA TRP A 28 0.38 -1.31 -11.94
C TRP A 28 -0.08 0.01 -11.34
N ILE A 29 -1.05 -0.01 -10.42
CA ILE A 29 -1.63 1.22 -9.90
C ILE A 29 -0.78 1.78 -8.76
N ILE A 30 -0.35 0.96 -7.80
CA ILE A 30 0.42 1.47 -6.66
C ILE A 30 1.89 1.70 -7.03
N ILE A 31 2.59 0.69 -7.55
CA ILE A 31 4.03 0.83 -7.89
C ILE A 31 4.23 1.59 -9.20
N GLY A 32 3.45 1.30 -10.23
CA GLY A 32 3.54 1.97 -11.53
C GLY A 32 3.07 3.42 -11.47
N PHE A 33 1.75 3.63 -11.46
CA PHE A 33 1.17 4.97 -11.52
C PHE A 33 1.35 5.77 -10.21
N GLY A 34 1.18 5.14 -9.05
CA GLY A 34 1.39 5.79 -7.75
C GLY A 34 2.86 6.19 -7.54
N GLY A 35 3.79 5.44 -8.13
CA GLY A 35 5.23 5.75 -8.14
C GLY A 35 5.68 6.64 -9.28
N ILE A 36 4.79 7.21 -10.10
CA ILE A 36 5.18 7.96 -11.31
C ILE A 36 6.14 9.12 -11.03
N GLY A 37 5.97 9.81 -9.90
CA GLY A 37 6.90 10.86 -9.47
C GLY A 37 8.33 10.34 -9.29
N ILE A 38 8.49 9.14 -8.72
CA ILE A 38 9.79 8.48 -8.55
C ILE A 38 10.38 8.15 -9.91
N TRP A 39 9.58 7.55 -10.81
CA TRP A 39 10.04 7.16 -12.14
C TRP A 39 10.49 8.36 -12.98
N LEU A 40 9.71 9.44 -12.96
CA LEU A 40 10.05 10.68 -13.66
C LEU A 40 11.31 11.32 -13.06
N THR A 41 11.41 11.39 -11.73
CA THR A 41 12.60 11.95 -11.07
C THR A 41 13.86 11.14 -11.40
N ILE A 42 13.77 9.81 -11.42
CA ILE A 42 14.89 8.95 -11.84
C ILE A 42 15.26 9.26 -13.30
N TYR A 43 14.28 9.36 -14.19
CA TYR A 43 14.53 9.65 -15.61
C TYR A 43 15.18 11.03 -15.80
N GLU A 44 14.68 12.06 -15.14
CA GLU A 44 15.21 13.42 -15.20
C GLU A 44 16.64 13.50 -14.66
N GLU A 45 16.92 12.93 -13.48
CA GLU A 45 18.26 12.92 -12.89
C GLU A 45 19.25 12.07 -13.67
N SER A 46 18.81 10.97 -14.30
CA SER A 46 19.67 10.12 -15.12
C SER A 46 20.11 10.78 -16.43
N ASN A 47 19.37 11.78 -16.90
CA ASN A 47 19.73 12.55 -18.10
C ASN A 47 20.65 13.74 -17.82
N LYS A 48 20.92 14.05 -16.54
CA LYS A 48 21.84 15.12 -16.16
C LYS A 48 23.29 14.62 -16.21
N SER A 49 24.22 15.52 -16.51
CA SER A 49 25.65 15.21 -16.51
C SER A 49 26.18 14.80 -15.14
N ASN A 50 25.55 15.31 -14.07
CA ASN A 50 25.82 14.93 -12.69
C ASN A 50 24.52 14.46 -12.06
N LEU A 51 24.43 13.16 -11.80
CA LEU A 51 23.26 12.54 -11.18
C LEU A 51 23.18 12.92 -9.70
N ASP A 52 22.06 13.53 -9.28
CA ASP A 52 21.80 13.85 -7.88
C ASP A 52 20.84 12.82 -7.24
N VAL A 53 21.44 11.78 -6.65
CA VAL A 53 20.70 10.75 -5.89
C VAL A 53 19.88 11.30 -4.73
N THR A 54 20.22 12.48 -4.20
CA THR A 54 19.48 13.08 -3.08
C THR A 54 18.12 13.59 -3.52
N VAL A 55 17.99 14.06 -4.76
CA VAL A 55 16.67 14.45 -5.32
C VAL A 55 15.78 13.21 -5.45
N ILE A 56 16.32 12.10 -5.97
CA ILE A 56 15.60 10.82 -6.07
C ILE A 56 15.17 10.33 -4.68
N SER A 57 16.07 10.35 -3.70
CA SER A 57 15.77 9.96 -2.32
C SER A 57 14.62 10.76 -1.72
N LYS A 58 14.63 12.09 -1.86
CA LYS A 58 13.55 12.95 -1.37
C LYS A 58 12.20 12.64 -2.03
N CYS A 59 12.20 12.34 -3.32
CA CYS A 59 10.99 11.92 -4.04
C CYS A 59 10.46 10.58 -3.53
N ILE A 60 11.34 9.60 -3.31
CA ILE A 60 10.97 8.30 -2.73
C ILE A 60 10.38 8.48 -1.32
N ALA A 61 11.04 9.27 -0.46
CA ALA A 61 10.61 9.49 0.91
C ALA A 61 9.26 10.22 1.01
N THR A 62 9.02 11.22 0.15
CA THR A 62 7.73 11.94 0.08
C THR A 62 6.60 11.06 -0.48
N THR A 63 6.89 10.19 -1.44
CA THR A 63 5.92 9.21 -1.92
C THR A 63 5.59 8.18 -0.83
N ALA A 64 6.60 7.71 -0.09
CA ALA A 64 6.41 6.77 1.01
C ALA A 64 5.47 7.33 2.09
N ILE A 65 5.68 8.57 2.54
CA ILE A 65 4.82 9.16 3.57
C ILE A 65 3.37 9.33 3.08
N ALA A 66 3.16 9.68 1.81
CA ALA A 66 1.83 9.78 1.23
C ALA A 66 1.08 8.43 1.26
N ILE A 67 1.77 7.34 0.87
CA ILE A 67 1.22 5.98 0.91
C ILE A 67 0.89 5.59 2.35
N ILE A 68 1.80 5.85 3.30
CA ILE A 68 1.62 5.50 4.71
C ILE A 68 0.42 6.24 5.29
N SER A 69 0.34 7.56 5.10
CA SER A 69 -0.75 8.37 5.62
C SER A 69 -2.11 7.88 5.13
N ALA A 70 -2.26 7.61 3.82
CA ALA A 70 -3.51 7.08 3.28
C ALA A 70 -3.82 5.68 3.85
N SER A 71 -2.84 4.79 3.87
CA SER A 71 -3.00 3.40 4.33
C SER A 71 -3.33 3.31 5.83
N LEU A 72 -2.75 4.18 6.65
CA LEU A 72 -3.06 4.24 8.08
C LEU A 72 -4.47 4.73 8.33
N VAL A 73 -4.98 5.69 7.56
CA VAL A 73 -6.39 6.12 7.64
C VAL A 73 -7.31 4.93 7.33
N ASP A 74 -7.05 4.21 6.24
CA ASP A 74 -7.85 3.04 5.85
C ASP A 74 -7.79 1.93 6.92
N LEU A 75 -6.60 1.65 7.49
CA LEU A 75 -6.42 0.68 8.57
C LEU A 75 -7.24 1.04 9.81
N ASN A 76 -7.19 2.31 10.25
CA ASN A 76 -7.88 2.73 11.46
C ASN A 76 -9.40 2.80 11.28
N LEU A 77 -9.90 2.90 10.05
CA LEU A 77 -11.32 2.85 9.72
C LEU A 77 -11.85 1.43 9.43
N SER A 78 -10.98 0.41 9.43
CA SER A 78 -11.39 -0.97 9.16
C SER A 78 -12.15 -1.60 10.33
N PHE A 79 -13.37 -2.08 10.06
CA PHE A 79 -14.23 -2.74 11.06
C PHE A 79 -13.91 -4.23 11.27
N ASN A 80 -13.02 -4.83 10.47
CA ASN A 80 -12.72 -6.26 10.49
C ASN A 80 -11.57 -6.65 11.44
N LEU A 81 -11.04 -5.68 12.19
CA LEU A 81 -9.86 -5.84 13.03
C LEU A 81 -10.20 -6.48 14.37
N LYS A 82 -9.46 -7.54 14.74
CA LYS A 82 -9.66 -8.24 16.02
C LYS A 82 -8.82 -7.63 17.13
N ASN A 83 -7.55 -7.34 16.84
CA ASN A 83 -6.60 -6.79 17.82
C ASN A 83 -6.41 -5.27 17.65
N VAL A 84 -7.50 -4.51 17.75
CA VAL A 84 -7.53 -3.04 17.52
C VAL A 84 -6.49 -2.27 18.34
N PRO A 85 -6.33 -2.49 19.68
CA PRO A 85 -5.35 -1.72 20.46
C PRO A 85 -3.90 -1.96 20.01
N SER A 86 -3.55 -3.21 19.69
CA SER A 86 -2.21 -3.56 19.20
C SER A 86 -1.95 -2.96 17.82
N LEU A 87 -2.97 -2.85 16.97
CA LEU A 87 -2.83 -2.19 15.67
C LEU A 87 -2.61 -0.69 15.82
N ILE A 88 -3.31 -0.01 16.73
CA ILE A 88 -3.13 1.43 16.97
C ILE A 88 -1.69 1.72 17.43
N ILE A 89 -1.17 0.94 18.38
CA ILE A 89 0.21 1.08 18.86
C ILE A 89 1.22 0.88 17.72
N ASN A 90 1.05 -0.16 16.91
CA ASN A 90 1.92 -0.40 15.76
C ASN A 90 1.78 0.68 14.68
N SER A 91 0.58 1.22 14.46
CA SER A 91 0.32 2.30 13.51
C SER A 91 1.06 3.58 13.91
N ILE A 92 1.03 3.93 15.20
CA ILE A 92 1.79 5.07 15.75
C ILE A 92 3.29 4.83 15.60
N ALA A 93 3.77 3.60 15.90
CA ALA A 93 5.19 3.26 15.74
C ALA A 93 5.64 3.36 14.28
N PHE A 94 4.87 2.80 13.35
CA PHE A 94 5.15 2.91 11.91
C PHE A 94 5.13 4.36 11.43
N PHE A 95 4.17 5.16 11.88
CA PHE A 95 4.13 6.58 11.54
C PHE A 95 5.36 7.33 12.07
N GLY A 96 5.76 7.09 13.31
CA GLY A 96 6.97 7.66 13.92
C GLY A 96 8.25 7.28 13.16
N ILE A 97 8.42 5.99 12.83
CA ILE A 97 9.54 5.49 12.02
C ILE A 97 9.54 6.17 10.64
N SER A 98 8.37 6.35 10.04
CA SER A 98 8.24 6.95 8.71
C SER A 98 8.62 8.42 8.70
N ILE A 99 8.20 9.19 9.70
CA ILE A 99 8.63 10.58 9.89
C ILE A 99 10.16 10.65 10.11
N PHE A 100 10.70 9.75 10.92
CA PHE A 100 12.14 9.69 11.17
C PHE A 100 12.93 9.43 9.88
N LEU A 101 12.52 8.45 9.08
CA LEU A 101 13.14 8.13 7.79
C LEU A 101 12.98 9.27 6.77
N LEU A 102 11.85 9.97 6.78
CA LEU A 102 11.64 11.18 5.98
C LEU A 102 12.65 12.27 6.37
N ILE A 103 12.76 12.58 7.66
CA ILE A 103 13.72 13.59 8.16
C ILE A 103 15.15 13.20 7.76
N LEU A 104 15.55 11.93 7.93
CA LEU A 104 16.86 11.47 7.50
C LEU A 104 17.08 11.65 6.00
N SER A 105 16.08 11.34 5.16
CA SER A 105 16.18 11.49 3.70
C SER A 105 16.38 12.93 3.25
N PHE A 106 15.94 13.92 4.06
CA PHE A 106 16.13 15.35 3.76
C PHE A 106 17.45 15.92 4.31
N ASN A 107 18.03 15.30 5.34
CA ASN A 107 19.23 15.80 6.02
C ASN A 107 20.52 15.05 5.64
N VAL A 108 20.41 13.87 5.04
CA VAL A 108 21.55 13.09 4.54
C VAL A 108 21.73 13.36 3.04
N THR A 109 22.98 13.50 2.60
CA THR A 109 23.33 13.77 1.20
C THR A 109 23.99 12.57 0.53
N GLY A 110 24.00 12.57 -0.81
CA GLY A 110 24.61 11.51 -1.60
C GLY A 110 23.88 10.17 -1.45
N SER A 111 24.57 9.07 -1.75
CA SER A 111 23.96 7.73 -1.82
C SER A 111 23.42 7.24 -0.47
N TYR A 112 23.92 7.79 0.65
CA TYR A 112 23.42 7.47 1.98
C TYR A 112 21.97 7.93 2.19
N SER A 113 21.50 8.96 1.45
CA SER A 113 20.10 9.39 1.49
C SER A 113 19.14 8.29 1.01
N LEU A 114 19.57 7.41 0.10
CA LEU A 114 18.76 6.29 -0.39
C LEU A 114 18.59 5.19 0.67
N ILE A 115 19.55 5.06 1.59
CA ILE A 115 19.49 4.09 2.70
C ILE A 115 18.35 4.44 3.66
N ALA A 116 17.95 5.71 3.77
CA ALA A 116 16.78 6.11 4.53
C ALA A 116 15.48 5.97 3.72
N ALA A 117 15.48 6.43 2.46
CA ALA A 117 14.27 6.51 1.65
C ALA A 117 13.75 5.15 1.18
N VAL A 118 14.63 4.25 0.73
CA VAL A 118 14.22 2.95 0.17
C VAL A 118 13.54 2.07 1.24
N PRO A 119 14.10 1.87 2.45
CA PRO A 119 13.40 1.16 3.50
C PRO A 119 12.08 1.80 3.90
N GLY A 120 12.01 3.14 3.93
CA GLY A 120 10.76 3.86 4.18
C GLY A 120 9.67 3.54 3.17
N TYR A 121 10.04 3.49 1.88
CA TYR A 121 9.12 3.10 0.81
C TYR A 121 8.69 1.63 0.89
N LEU A 122 9.60 0.71 1.24
CA LEU A 122 9.24 -0.70 1.45
C LEU A 122 8.26 -0.88 2.63
N ILE A 123 8.49 -0.16 3.73
CA ILE A 123 7.56 -0.12 4.86
C ILE A 123 6.21 0.43 4.41
N ALA A 124 6.19 1.48 3.60
CA ALA A 124 4.96 2.06 3.06
C ALA A 124 4.14 1.05 2.26
N LEU A 125 4.79 0.31 1.35
CA LEU A 125 4.14 -0.74 0.57
C LEU A 125 3.61 -1.88 1.46
N LEU A 126 4.35 -2.27 2.49
CA LEU A 126 3.90 -3.28 3.44
C LEU A 126 2.64 -2.82 4.20
N ILE A 127 2.62 -1.59 4.70
CA ILE A 127 1.45 -1.02 5.38
C ILE A 127 0.27 -0.93 4.43
N TRP A 128 0.50 -0.55 3.17
CA TRP A 128 -0.54 -0.53 2.15
C TRP A 128 -1.18 -1.89 1.93
N VAL A 129 -0.37 -2.96 1.85
CA VAL A 129 -0.85 -4.35 1.70
C VAL A 129 -1.71 -4.74 2.91
N LEU A 130 -1.25 -4.42 4.11
CA LEU A 130 -2.03 -4.67 5.33
C LEU A 130 -3.34 -3.87 5.38
N ALA A 131 -3.33 -2.62 4.90
CA ALA A 131 -4.52 -1.79 4.85
C ALA A 131 -5.57 -2.34 3.89
N ASN A 132 -5.12 -2.85 2.75
CA ASN A 132 -5.97 -3.32 1.68
C ASN A 132 -6.23 -4.83 1.72
N SER A 133 -5.83 -5.52 2.78
CA SER A 133 -5.93 -6.98 2.84
C SER A 133 -7.37 -7.49 2.78
N ASP A 134 -8.27 -6.71 3.37
CA ASP A 134 -9.68 -7.05 3.53
C ASP A 134 -10.55 -6.23 2.56
N ASN A 135 -9.93 -5.59 1.57
CA ASN A 135 -10.62 -4.76 0.60
C ASN A 135 -11.37 -5.65 -0.40
N GLY A 136 -12.67 -5.85 -0.16
CA GLY A 136 -13.54 -6.65 -1.01
C GLY A 136 -13.71 -6.14 -2.44
N LYS A 137 -13.23 -4.94 -2.79
CA LYS A 137 -13.18 -4.49 -4.20
C LYS A 137 -11.99 -5.07 -4.96
N LEU A 138 -10.97 -5.53 -4.24
CA LEU A 138 -9.76 -6.14 -4.78
C LEU A 138 -9.80 -7.68 -4.70
N SER A 139 -10.94 -8.26 -4.30
CA SER A 139 -11.14 -9.72 -4.34
C SER A 139 -11.82 -10.13 -5.64
N ASP A 140 -11.28 -11.20 -6.26
CA ASP A 140 -11.85 -11.74 -7.49
C ASP A 140 -13.27 -12.29 -7.24
N GLU A 141 -13.50 -12.88 -6.06
CA GLU A 141 -14.79 -13.42 -5.64
C GLU A 141 -15.90 -12.36 -5.60
N SER A 142 -15.60 -11.14 -5.15
CA SER A 142 -16.58 -10.05 -5.11
C SER A 142 -17.09 -9.67 -6.49
N TYR A 143 -16.20 -9.65 -7.48
CA TYR A 143 -16.57 -9.41 -8.88
C TYR A 143 -17.43 -10.53 -9.45
N PHE A 144 -17.06 -11.79 -9.22
CA PHE A 144 -17.84 -12.95 -9.69
C PHE A 144 -19.22 -13.03 -9.03
N ASN A 145 -19.31 -12.72 -7.73
CA ASN A 145 -20.58 -12.70 -7.01
C ASN A 145 -21.49 -11.59 -7.55
N GLN A 146 -20.98 -10.35 -7.74
CA GLN A 146 -21.76 -9.27 -8.33
C GLN A 146 -22.26 -9.60 -9.74
N MET A 147 -21.43 -10.23 -10.57
CA MET A 147 -21.84 -10.67 -11.91
C MET A 147 -22.94 -11.73 -11.85
N THR A 148 -22.79 -12.72 -10.96
CA THR A 148 -23.75 -13.81 -10.80
C THR A 148 -25.10 -13.28 -10.31
N ASP A 149 -25.09 -12.38 -9.34
CA ASP A 149 -26.31 -11.76 -8.79
C ASP A 149 -27.02 -10.93 -9.86
N LYS A 150 -26.30 -10.12 -10.63
CA LYS A 150 -26.87 -9.38 -11.76
C LYS A 150 -27.48 -10.29 -12.82
N VAL A 151 -26.82 -11.41 -13.15
CA VAL A 151 -27.36 -12.39 -14.10
C VAL A 151 -28.64 -13.03 -13.56
N LYS A 152 -28.69 -13.33 -12.26
CA LYS A 152 -29.87 -13.89 -11.60
C LYS A 152 -31.03 -12.90 -11.60
N GLU A 153 -30.79 -11.64 -11.30
CA GLU A 153 -31.79 -10.56 -11.37
C GLU A 153 -32.35 -10.40 -12.79
N MET A 154 -31.48 -10.36 -13.81
CA MET A 154 -31.91 -10.29 -15.21
C MET A 154 -32.75 -11.50 -15.61
N LYS A 155 -32.36 -12.71 -15.20
CA LYS A 155 -33.12 -13.93 -15.50
C LYS A 155 -34.51 -13.92 -14.87
N ASN A 156 -34.63 -13.42 -13.64
CA ASN A 156 -35.93 -13.27 -12.99
C ASN A 156 -36.80 -12.23 -13.72
N ALA A 157 -36.23 -11.07 -14.06
CA ALA A 157 -36.95 -10.03 -14.80
C ALA A 157 -37.43 -10.48 -16.19
N VAL A 158 -36.72 -11.40 -16.86
CA VAL A 158 -37.14 -12.00 -18.14
C VAL A 158 -38.21 -13.07 -17.96
N ASN A 159 -38.18 -13.83 -16.86
CA ASN A 159 -39.20 -14.84 -16.57
C ASN A 159 -40.53 -14.23 -16.08
N ASP A 160 -40.50 -12.99 -15.61
CA ASP A 160 -41.67 -12.23 -15.15
C ASP A 160 -42.39 -11.46 -16.30
N LEU A 161 -41.91 -11.59 -17.55
CA LEU A 161 -42.48 -11.03 -18.79
C LEU A 161 -43.24 -12.08 -19.59
#